data_AF-A0A1Q7D3G7-F1
#
_entry.id   AF-A0A1Q7D3G7-F1
#
_cell.length_a   1.000
_cell.length_b   1.000
_cell.length_c   1.000
_cell.angle_alpha   90.00
_cell.angle_beta   90.00
_cell.angle_gamma   90.00
#
_symmetry.space_group_name_H-M   'P 1'
#
loop_
_entity.id
_entity.type
_entity.pdbx_description
1 polymer ?
#
loop_
_entity_poly.entity_id
_entity_poly.type
_entity_poly.pdbx_seq_one_letter_code
_entity_poly.pdbx_strand_id
1 'polypeptide(L)'
;MACGLLLLCGTASAADYGDNLGEPNTLFGGGTTRYDATSGRFTIEATPRSTRLTPGAPRVAIEPPSSLAIDARIDAGSGTVLSGTFRMTGEIDAYGRGGQVEYSGTLLTGDIIEFSYFDVSSTDVFVFRFRVTGGSLAPRYAGGEIGVAVTVDQSTFTGSFDRSFKGGASGHVGISVPVEFVCADPSSITASFDGTPIPAGRTIWFNSVLKVSGLKSAPVTIQFQDVTIQSADGQISVPVPDAEVTFSPTETTASTTFTGTWVTTAPFGLPGNTFFTGAAFPVTTALPGGIKNLTWSGRIISDAPGVAVQWQWAAAVYSSFGDLDSLGVKPVDDNKASLYKNSDHAGTPENVRQLVVSGARGGGGSNFTGSYSGTVKTGVCQ
;
A
#
# COMPACT_ATOMS: atom_id res chain seq x y z
N MET A 1 -28.01 9.10 1.01
CA MET A 1 -27.13 8.19 0.23
C MET A 1 -25.71 8.70 0.34
N ALA A 2 -25.09 8.49 1.50
CA ALA A 2 -23.65 8.62 1.66
C ALA A 2 -23.11 7.18 1.68
N CYS A 3 -22.98 6.59 0.49
CA CYS A 3 -22.39 5.28 0.35
C CYS A 3 -20.88 5.48 0.31
N GLY A 4 -20.31 5.67 1.50
CA GLY A 4 -18.88 5.54 1.77
C GLY A 4 -18.50 4.07 1.68
N LEU A 5 -18.49 3.56 0.46
CA LEU A 5 -17.49 2.62 0.01
C LEU A 5 -17.23 1.32 0.78
N LEU A 6 -18.22 0.44 0.77
CA LEU A 6 -17.97 -1.00 0.65
C LEU A 6 -19.12 -1.63 -0.13
N LEU A 7 -18.89 -1.97 -1.39
CA LEU A 7 -19.58 -3.11 -2.00
C LEU A 7 -18.55 -4.23 -2.07
N LEU A 8 -18.28 -4.85 -0.92
CA LEU A 8 -17.80 -6.22 -0.87
C LEU A 8 -19.05 -7.10 -0.97
N CYS A 9 -19.36 -7.58 -2.17
CA CYS A 9 -20.32 -8.67 -2.35
C CYS A 9 -19.62 -10.01 -2.02
N GLY A 10 -18.98 -10.07 -0.86
CA GLY A 10 -18.18 -11.18 -0.35
C GLY A 10 -17.94 -10.97 1.14
N THR A 11 -18.17 -12.01 1.92
CA THR A 11 -18.23 -12.04 3.40
C THR A 11 -16.86 -11.83 4.06
N ALA A 12 -16.28 -10.64 3.99
CA ALA A 12 -15.08 -10.31 4.77
C ALA A 12 -15.50 -9.97 6.22
N SER A 13 -15.00 -10.73 7.19
CA SER A 13 -15.28 -10.54 8.63
C SER A 13 -14.11 -9.80 9.32
N ALA A 14 -14.29 -9.27 10.53
CA ALA A 14 -13.14 -8.70 11.26
C ALA A 14 -12.07 -9.73 11.63
N ALA A 15 -12.34 -11.04 11.47
CA ALA A 15 -11.30 -12.07 11.51
C ALA A 15 -10.36 -11.96 10.31
N ASP A 16 -10.86 -11.69 9.11
CA ASP A 16 -10.04 -11.48 7.91
C ASP A 16 -9.17 -10.22 8.03
N TYR A 17 -9.71 -9.14 8.61
CA TYR A 17 -8.93 -7.93 8.89
C TYR A 17 -7.95 -8.13 10.07
N GLY A 18 -8.37 -8.84 11.11
CA GLY A 18 -7.60 -9.09 12.32
C GLY A 18 -6.44 -10.07 12.14
N ASP A 19 -6.56 -11.01 11.21
CA ASP A 19 -5.47 -11.91 10.79
C ASP A 19 -4.47 -11.20 9.85
N ASN A 20 -4.86 -10.08 9.21
CA ASN A 20 -3.97 -9.22 8.44
C ASN A 20 -3.19 -8.20 9.30
N LEU A 21 -3.53 -8.06 10.60
CA LEU A 21 -2.73 -7.24 11.52
C LEU A 21 -1.47 -8.00 11.94
N GLY A 22 -0.29 -7.45 11.61
CA GLY A 22 1.01 -8.04 11.96
C GLY A 22 1.25 -8.18 13.46
N GLU A 23 2.19 -9.05 13.84
CA GLU A 23 2.55 -9.29 15.23
C GLU A 23 3.30 -8.11 15.88
N PRO A 24 3.02 -7.72 17.15
CA PRO A 24 2.23 -8.49 18.12
C PRO A 24 0.73 -8.49 17.86
N ASN A 25 0.10 -9.68 17.82
CA ASN A 25 -1.31 -9.86 17.50
C ASN A 25 -2.08 -10.43 18.71
N THR A 26 -2.96 -9.62 19.29
CA THR A 26 -3.72 -9.92 20.51
C THR A 26 -5.18 -10.17 20.20
N LEU A 27 -5.70 -11.32 20.62
CA LEU A 27 -7.12 -11.65 20.54
C LEU A 27 -7.86 -11.15 21.78
N PHE A 28 -9.04 -10.56 21.60
CA PHE A 28 -9.96 -10.20 22.67
C PHE A 28 -11.38 -10.68 22.38
N GLY A 29 -12.20 -10.79 23.42
CA GLY A 29 -13.59 -11.19 23.26
C GLY A 29 -14.38 -11.18 24.57
N GLY A 30 -15.66 -11.56 24.47
CA GLY A 30 -16.60 -11.49 25.59
C GLY A 30 -16.94 -10.04 26.00
N GLY A 31 -16.76 -9.09 25.07
CA GLY A 31 -16.96 -7.68 25.32
C GLY A 31 -18.33 -7.16 24.92
N THR A 32 -18.51 -5.86 25.10
CA THR A 32 -19.70 -5.12 24.68
C THR A 32 -19.32 -3.89 23.89
N THR A 33 -20.19 -3.51 22.97
CA THR A 33 -20.11 -2.31 22.14
C THR A 33 -21.34 -1.45 22.41
N ARG A 34 -21.15 -0.14 22.56
CA ARG A 34 -22.25 0.82 22.72
C ARG A 34 -21.91 2.16 22.09
N TYR A 35 -22.83 2.67 21.28
CA TYR A 35 -22.80 4.04 20.77
C TYR A 35 -24.04 4.80 21.25
N ASP A 36 -23.84 6.04 21.68
CA ASP A 36 -24.91 6.96 22.08
C ASP A 36 -24.95 8.17 21.12
N ALA A 37 -26.00 8.25 20.30
CA ALA A 37 -26.11 9.27 19.26
C ALA A 37 -26.29 10.70 19.81
N THR A 38 -26.83 10.85 21.03
CA THR A 38 -27.02 12.17 21.66
C THR A 38 -25.67 12.79 22.03
N SER A 39 -24.76 11.96 22.54
CA SER A 39 -23.44 12.39 23.00
C SER A 39 -22.33 12.16 21.98
N GLY A 40 -22.58 11.37 20.94
CA GLY A 40 -21.56 10.92 19.99
C GLY A 40 -20.53 9.98 20.61
N ARG A 41 -20.78 9.42 21.81
CA ARG A 41 -19.80 8.57 22.51
C ARG A 41 -19.91 7.14 22.03
N PHE A 42 -18.78 6.58 21.58
CA PHE A 42 -18.64 5.19 21.16
C PHE A 42 -17.70 4.45 22.10
N THR A 43 -18.19 3.42 22.78
CA THR A 43 -17.41 2.65 23.77
C THR A 43 -17.38 1.17 23.43
N ILE A 44 -16.20 0.57 23.60
CA ILE A 44 -16.01 -0.88 23.56
C ILE A 44 -15.27 -1.29 24.82
N GLU A 45 -15.81 -2.29 25.52
CA GLU A 45 -15.17 -2.91 26.68
C GLU A 45 -15.08 -4.42 26.44
N ALA A 46 -13.89 -5.00 26.57
CA ALA A 46 -13.66 -6.43 26.31
C ALA A 46 -12.54 -7.00 27.18
N THR A 47 -12.34 -8.31 27.10
CA THR A 47 -11.22 -9.00 27.77
C THR A 47 -10.19 -9.44 26.74
N PRO A 48 -8.93 -8.95 26.82
CA PRO A 48 -7.84 -9.49 26.02
C PRO A 48 -7.50 -10.89 26.55
N ARG A 49 -7.37 -11.88 25.65
CA ARG A 49 -7.28 -13.30 26.01
C ARG A 49 -5.90 -13.90 25.77
N SER A 50 -5.31 -13.60 24.63
CA SER A 50 -4.02 -14.15 24.26
C SER A 50 -3.32 -13.28 23.24
N THR A 51 -1.99 -13.26 23.26
CA THR A 51 -1.18 -12.52 22.30
C THR A 51 -0.13 -13.40 21.66
N ARG A 52 0.16 -13.15 20.39
CA ARG A 52 1.35 -13.67 19.71
C ARG A 52 2.33 -12.51 19.54
N LEU A 53 3.48 -12.56 20.21
CA LEU A 53 4.43 -11.44 20.24
C LEU A 53 5.38 -11.37 19.04
N THR A 54 5.53 -12.46 18.29
CA THR A 54 6.47 -12.59 17.16
C THR A 54 5.87 -13.53 16.11
N PRO A 55 6.09 -13.32 14.81
CA PRO A 55 5.60 -14.23 13.77
C PRO A 55 6.02 -15.68 14.00
N GLY A 56 5.08 -16.61 13.81
CA GLY A 56 5.32 -18.05 13.98
C GLY A 56 5.44 -18.55 15.43
N ALA A 57 5.42 -17.66 16.44
CA ALA A 57 5.42 -18.06 17.84
C ALA A 57 4.03 -18.59 18.29
N PRO A 58 3.97 -19.47 19.30
CA PRO A 58 2.70 -19.83 19.93
C PRO A 58 2.05 -18.59 20.58
N ARG A 59 0.71 -18.60 20.68
CA ARG A 59 -0.01 -17.58 21.45
C ARG A 59 0.21 -17.83 22.94
N VAL A 60 0.46 -16.77 23.69
CA VAL A 60 0.58 -16.75 25.15
C VAL A 60 -0.67 -16.12 25.74
N ALA A 61 -1.14 -16.61 26.88
CA ALA A 61 -2.30 -16.05 27.56
C ALA A 61 -2.03 -14.63 28.07
N ILE A 62 -3.08 -13.82 28.14
CA ILE A 62 -3.10 -12.56 28.89
C ILE A 62 -3.89 -12.83 30.16
N GLU A 63 -3.18 -12.92 31.28
CA GLU A 63 -3.74 -13.33 32.55
C GLU A 63 -4.52 -12.19 33.23
N PRO A 64 -5.60 -12.51 33.98
CA PRO A 64 -6.33 -11.54 34.78
C PRO A 64 -5.49 -10.96 35.95
N PRO A 65 -5.77 -9.73 36.41
CA PRO A 65 -6.83 -8.84 35.95
C PRO A 65 -6.48 -8.19 34.60
N SER A 66 -7.33 -8.41 33.59
CA SER A 66 -7.11 -7.93 32.23
C SER A 66 -8.35 -7.22 31.70
N SER A 67 -8.13 -6.15 30.93
CA SER A 67 -9.19 -5.33 30.37
C SER A 67 -8.73 -4.66 29.09
N LEU A 68 -9.66 -4.47 28.15
CA LEU A 68 -9.46 -3.70 26.94
C LEU A 68 -10.62 -2.71 26.83
N ALA A 69 -10.30 -1.44 26.61
CA ALA A 69 -11.28 -0.39 26.46
C ALA A 69 -10.92 0.52 25.27
N ILE A 70 -11.95 0.86 24.48
CA ILE A 70 -11.92 1.96 23.50
C ILE A 70 -13.01 2.95 23.90
N ASP A 71 -12.68 4.23 23.95
CA ASP A 71 -13.63 5.31 24.18
C ASP A 71 -13.38 6.40 23.13
N ALA A 72 -14.32 6.59 22.21
CA ALA A 72 -14.22 7.53 21.11
C ALA A 72 -15.40 8.50 21.05
N ARG A 73 -15.17 9.66 20.44
CA ARG A 73 -16.19 10.62 20.04
C ARG A 73 -16.32 10.58 18.53
N ILE A 74 -17.50 10.22 18.04
CA ILE A 74 -17.84 10.16 16.63
C ILE A 74 -18.85 11.27 16.34
N ASP A 75 -18.57 12.05 15.30
CA ASP A 75 -19.52 13.02 14.77
C ASP A 75 -20.72 12.28 14.13
N ALA A 76 -21.92 12.51 14.65
CA ALA A 76 -23.11 11.77 14.23
C ALA A 76 -23.48 12.01 12.76
N GLY A 77 -23.25 13.22 12.25
CA GLY A 77 -23.64 13.60 10.88
C GLY A 77 -22.71 13.07 9.79
N SER A 78 -21.43 12.91 10.11
CA SER A 78 -20.40 12.46 9.15
C SER A 78 -19.87 11.05 9.41
N GLY A 79 -20.07 10.49 10.61
CA GLY A 79 -19.46 9.23 11.03
C GLY A 79 -17.95 9.32 11.22
N THR A 80 -17.38 10.54 11.28
CA THR A 80 -15.94 10.76 11.45
C THR A 80 -15.54 10.77 12.92
N VAL A 81 -14.31 10.34 13.21
CA VAL A 81 -13.77 10.39 14.56
C VAL A 81 -13.30 11.80 14.91
N LEU A 82 -13.68 12.28 16.10
CA LEU A 82 -13.27 13.58 16.65
C LEU A 82 -12.12 13.43 17.65
N SER A 83 -12.19 12.41 18.50
CA SER A 83 -11.18 12.06 19.50
C SER A 83 -11.44 10.67 20.06
N GLY A 84 -10.50 10.12 20.80
CA GLY A 84 -10.68 8.85 21.47
C GLY A 84 -9.40 8.23 21.98
N THR A 85 -9.54 7.28 22.89
CA THR A 85 -8.43 6.59 23.54
C THR A 85 -8.60 5.07 23.48
N PHE A 86 -7.47 4.38 23.48
CA PHE A 86 -7.34 2.95 23.65
C PHE A 86 -6.59 2.65 24.94
N ARG A 87 -7.04 1.64 25.70
CA ARG A 87 -6.33 1.12 26.87
C ARG A 87 -6.44 -0.40 26.93
N MET A 88 -5.32 -1.07 27.14
CA MET A 88 -5.26 -2.51 27.38
C MET A 88 -4.40 -2.82 28.61
N THR A 89 -4.89 -3.71 29.48
CA THR A 89 -4.19 -4.18 30.68
C THR A 89 -4.19 -5.70 30.76
N GLY A 90 -3.23 -6.23 31.51
CA GLY A 90 -3.12 -7.65 31.82
C GLY A 90 -1.69 -8.03 32.17
N GLU A 91 -1.46 -9.33 32.31
CA GLU A 91 -0.13 -9.90 32.55
C GLU A 91 0.20 -10.96 31.49
N ILE A 92 1.46 -11.01 31.04
CA ILE A 92 1.94 -11.96 30.04
C ILE A 92 3.23 -12.61 30.59
N ASP A 93 3.19 -13.92 30.83
CA ASP A 93 4.37 -14.79 31.02
C ASP A 93 4.75 -15.38 29.65
N ALA A 94 5.49 -14.61 28.87
CA ALA A 94 5.82 -14.85 27.48
C ALA A 94 6.68 -16.11 27.26
N TYR A 95 7.40 -16.57 28.28
CA TYR A 95 8.34 -17.69 28.16
C TYR A 95 7.92 -18.93 28.97
N GLY A 96 6.77 -18.89 29.65
CA GLY A 96 6.21 -20.02 30.39
C GLY A 96 7.14 -20.51 31.49
N ARG A 97 7.98 -19.63 32.06
CA ARG A 97 8.99 -20.00 33.08
C ARG A 97 8.42 -19.96 34.50
N GLY A 98 7.13 -20.25 34.65
CA GLY A 98 6.49 -20.43 35.95
C GLY A 98 6.54 -19.18 36.83
N GLY A 99 6.00 -18.06 36.35
CA GLY A 99 5.70 -16.89 37.19
C GLY A 99 6.64 -15.70 37.02
N GLN A 100 7.48 -15.68 35.98
CA GLN A 100 8.15 -14.43 35.57
C GLN A 100 7.24 -13.72 34.57
N VAL A 101 6.61 -12.63 35.01
CA VAL A 101 5.77 -11.80 34.15
C VAL A 101 6.66 -10.77 33.43
N GLU A 102 6.78 -10.87 32.11
CA GLU A 102 7.58 -9.93 31.32
C GLU A 102 6.83 -8.64 31.00
N TYR A 103 5.51 -8.73 30.86
CA TYR A 103 4.65 -7.59 30.58
C TYR A 103 3.49 -7.58 31.56
N SER A 104 3.33 -6.49 32.32
CA SER A 104 2.28 -6.36 33.33
C SER A 104 1.68 -4.96 33.37
N GLY A 105 0.55 -4.83 34.08
CA GLY A 105 -0.14 -3.57 34.32
C GLY A 105 -0.79 -3.02 33.04
N THR A 106 -0.43 -1.80 32.66
CA THR A 106 -0.85 -1.20 31.39
C THR A 106 0.00 -1.78 30.27
N LEU A 107 -0.60 -2.61 29.44
CA LEU A 107 0.06 -3.23 28.29
C LEU A 107 0.20 -2.25 27.14
N LEU A 108 -0.86 -1.51 26.82
CA LEU A 108 -0.88 -0.51 25.74
C LEU A 108 -1.85 0.63 26.05
N THR A 109 -1.48 1.83 25.63
CA THR A 109 -2.38 2.97 25.48
C THR A 109 -2.19 3.64 24.13
N GLY A 110 -3.23 4.28 23.62
CA GLY A 110 -3.11 5.05 22.38
C GLY A 110 -4.21 6.11 22.20
N ASP A 111 -3.93 7.08 21.34
CA ASP A 111 -4.87 8.09 20.89
C ASP A 111 -5.35 7.74 19.48
N ILE A 112 -6.66 7.82 19.24
CA ILE A 112 -7.23 7.47 17.94
C ILE A 112 -6.79 8.45 16.86
N ILE A 113 -6.42 7.92 15.70
CA ILE A 113 -6.06 8.72 14.52
C ILE A 113 -6.92 8.38 13.30
N GLU A 114 -7.57 7.22 13.30
CA GLU A 114 -8.46 6.80 12.22
C GLU A 114 -9.55 5.86 12.72
N PHE A 115 -10.71 5.92 12.06
CA PHE A 115 -11.87 5.10 12.34
C PHE A 115 -12.63 4.79 11.04
N SER A 116 -12.99 3.53 10.86
CA SER A 116 -13.86 3.07 9.77
C SER A 116 -14.82 1.97 10.25
N TYR A 117 -15.87 1.73 9.48
CA TYR A 117 -16.93 0.79 9.83
C TYR A 117 -17.51 0.12 8.58
N PHE A 118 -18.03 -1.09 8.76
CA PHE A 118 -18.69 -1.88 7.74
C PHE A 118 -19.99 -2.47 8.30
N ASP A 119 -21.11 -2.11 7.70
CA ASP A 119 -22.44 -2.67 7.97
C ASP A 119 -22.63 -3.90 7.08
N VAL A 120 -22.61 -5.09 7.67
CA VAL A 120 -22.62 -6.35 6.90
C VAL A 120 -23.94 -7.10 7.09
N SER A 121 -24.46 -7.17 8.32
CA SER A 121 -25.79 -7.73 8.64
C SER A 121 -26.09 -7.59 10.15
N SER A 122 -26.37 -8.69 10.86
CA SER A 122 -26.42 -8.73 12.33
C SER A 122 -25.02 -8.76 12.97
N THR A 123 -23.99 -8.72 12.14
CA THR A 123 -22.59 -8.65 12.54
C THR A 123 -21.94 -7.51 11.78
N ASP A 124 -21.40 -6.55 12.51
CA ASP A 124 -20.73 -5.40 11.93
C ASP A 124 -19.26 -5.39 12.30
N VAL A 125 -18.48 -4.66 11.51
CA VAL A 125 -17.03 -4.56 11.72
C VAL A 125 -16.66 -3.10 11.91
N PHE A 126 -15.89 -2.84 12.96
CA PHE A 126 -15.31 -1.52 13.23
C PHE A 126 -13.80 -1.65 13.25
N VAL A 127 -13.12 -0.74 12.55
CA VAL A 127 -11.66 -0.72 12.46
C VAL A 127 -11.17 0.62 12.97
N PHE A 128 -10.18 0.56 13.85
CA PHE A 128 -9.57 1.71 14.48
C PHE A 128 -8.06 1.69 14.24
N ARG A 129 -7.48 2.88 14.10
CA ARG A 129 -6.04 3.08 14.16
C ARG A 129 -5.72 4.04 15.29
N PHE A 130 -4.73 3.68 16.10
CA PHE A 130 -4.28 4.51 17.21
C PHE A 130 -2.79 4.78 17.12
N ARG A 131 -2.39 5.98 17.48
CA ARG A 131 -1.00 6.29 17.83
C ARG A 131 -0.73 5.81 19.25
N VAL A 132 0.31 5.01 19.43
CA VAL A 132 0.72 4.49 20.73
C VAL A 132 1.22 5.62 21.62
N THR A 133 0.70 5.69 22.85
CA THR A 133 1.10 6.68 23.86
C THR A 133 1.85 6.07 25.04
N GLY A 134 1.84 4.74 25.19
CA GLY A 134 2.56 4.07 26.26
C GLY A 134 2.13 2.62 26.49
N GLY A 135 2.62 2.06 27.60
CA GLY A 135 2.37 0.67 28.01
C GLY A 135 3.60 -0.23 27.86
N SER A 136 3.61 -1.35 28.57
CA SER A 136 4.75 -2.28 28.60
C SER A 136 4.99 -3.01 27.27
N LEU A 137 3.96 -3.15 26.43
CA LEU A 137 4.10 -3.68 25.06
C LEU A 137 4.43 -2.61 24.02
N ALA A 138 4.34 -1.32 24.34
CA ALA A 138 4.57 -0.24 23.36
C ALA A 138 5.87 -0.38 22.55
N PRO A 139 7.02 -0.78 23.13
CA PRO A 139 8.26 -0.96 22.36
C PRO A 139 8.20 -2.03 21.27
N ARG A 140 7.19 -2.90 21.27
CA ARG A 140 7.02 -3.99 20.30
C ARG A 140 6.22 -3.58 19.06
N TYR A 141 5.60 -2.41 19.06
CA TYR A 141 4.81 -1.91 17.93
C TYR A 141 5.65 -0.93 17.11
N ALA A 142 6.41 -1.48 16.15
CA ALA A 142 7.21 -0.70 15.21
C ALA A 142 6.32 0.29 14.44
N GLY A 143 6.77 1.55 14.32
CA GLY A 143 5.97 2.63 13.73
C GLY A 143 5.10 3.40 14.73
N GLY A 144 4.96 2.93 15.98
CA GLY A 144 4.24 3.66 17.03
C GLY A 144 2.73 3.74 16.80
N GLU A 145 2.17 2.82 16.01
CA GLU A 145 0.74 2.74 15.71
C GLU A 145 0.20 1.31 15.91
N ILE A 146 -1.05 1.21 16.34
CA ILE A 146 -1.79 -0.06 16.46
C ILE A 146 -3.06 -0.02 15.63
N GLY A 147 -3.35 -1.15 14.99
CA GLY A 147 -4.63 -1.42 14.35
C GLY A 147 -5.49 -2.24 15.30
N VAL A 148 -6.78 -1.92 15.37
CA VAL A 148 -7.76 -2.69 16.14
C VAL A 148 -8.96 -2.99 15.26
N ALA A 149 -9.20 -4.26 15.01
CA ALA A 149 -10.37 -4.74 14.29
C ALA A 149 -11.35 -5.37 15.27
N VAL A 150 -12.61 -4.93 15.20
CA VAL A 150 -13.67 -5.34 16.13
C VAL A 150 -14.82 -5.91 15.34
N THR A 151 -15.11 -7.20 15.55
CA THR A 151 -16.36 -7.83 15.18
C THR A 151 -17.40 -7.54 16.26
N VAL A 152 -18.54 -6.99 15.84
CA VAL A 152 -19.67 -6.72 16.71
C VAL A 152 -20.80 -7.70 16.40
N ASP A 153 -21.00 -8.70 17.25
CA ASP A 153 -22.06 -9.69 17.10
C ASP A 153 -23.39 -9.20 17.69
N GLN A 154 -24.50 -9.67 17.10
CA GLN A 154 -25.84 -9.18 17.41
C GLN A 154 -25.92 -7.64 17.38
N SER A 155 -25.21 -7.03 16.42
CA SER A 155 -25.15 -5.60 16.26
C SER A 155 -26.52 -5.04 15.89
N THR A 156 -26.84 -3.89 16.48
CA THR A 156 -28.01 -3.09 16.11
C THR A 156 -27.64 -1.85 15.29
N PHE A 157 -26.42 -1.78 14.78
CA PHE A 157 -25.99 -0.70 13.89
C PHE A 157 -26.66 -0.87 12.52
N THR A 158 -26.83 0.24 11.81
CA THR A 158 -27.62 0.31 10.56
C THR A 158 -26.89 1.11 9.48
N GLY A 159 -25.57 1.21 9.60
CA GLY A 159 -24.73 1.99 8.70
C GLY A 159 -24.75 3.50 8.94
N SER A 160 -25.35 3.98 10.03
CA SER A 160 -25.39 5.40 10.41
C SER A 160 -25.24 5.62 11.92
N PHE A 161 -24.64 6.76 12.27
CA PHE A 161 -24.46 7.26 13.63
C PHE A 161 -25.59 8.21 14.07
N ASP A 162 -26.68 8.31 13.30
CA ASP A 162 -27.87 9.08 13.70
C ASP A 162 -28.66 8.43 14.85
N ARG A 163 -28.38 7.15 15.15
CA ARG A 163 -29.07 6.36 16.17
C ARG A 163 -28.09 5.60 17.05
N SER A 164 -28.43 5.51 18.33
CA SER A 164 -27.68 4.69 19.28
C SER A 164 -27.74 3.20 18.88
N PHE A 165 -26.63 2.50 19.01
CA PHE A 165 -26.53 1.07 18.72
C PHE A 165 -25.68 0.33 19.76
N LYS A 166 -25.77 -1.00 19.75
CA LYS A 166 -25.03 -1.89 20.65
C LYS A 166 -24.79 -3.26 20.03
N GLY A 167 -23.91 -4.04 20.65
CA GLY A 167 -23.66 -5.45 20.32
C GLY A 167 -22.63 -6.06 21.26
N GLY A 168 -22.28 -7.33 21.05
CA GLY A 168 -21.11 -7.95 21.70
C GLY A 168 -19.83 -7.56 20.97
N ALA A 169 -18.66 -7.67 21.61
CA ALA A 169 -17.38 -7.27 21.04
C ALA A 169 -16.34 -8.39 21.11
N SER A 170 -15.72 -8.68 19.97
CA SER A 170 -14.55 -9.55 19.84
C SER A 170 -13.64 -9.06 18.72
N GLY A 171 -12.38 -9.47 18.71
CA GLY A 171 -11.49 -9.06 17.63
C GLY A 171 -10.01 -9.13 17.97
N HIS A 172 -9.25 -8.29 17.28
CA HIS A 172 -7.80 -8.33 17.22
C HIS A 172 -7.20 -6.94 17.47
N VAL A 173 -6.09 -6.89 18.20
CA VAL A 173 -5.19 -5.73 18.32
C VAL A 173 -3.84 -6.13 17.74
N GLY A 174 -3.35 -5.44 16.72
CA GLY A 174 -2.06 -5.74 16.12
C GLY A 174 -1.30 -4.51 15.65
N ILE A 175 -0.15 -4.71 15.00
CA ILE A 175 0.56 -3.58 14.38
C ILE A 175 -0.37 -2.96 13.33
N SER A 176 -0.49 -1.64 13.36
CA SER A 176 -1.07 -0.92 12.23
C SER A 176 -0.05 -0.91 11.09
N VAL A 177 -0.02 -1.98 10.32
CA VAL A 177 0.55 -1.91 8.98
C VAL A 177 -0.50 -1.24 8.07
N PRO A 178 -0.11 -0.35 7.15
CA PRO A 178 -0.98 -0.01 6.03
C PRO A 178 -1.51 -1.31 5.44
N VAL A 179 -2.82 -1.41 5.22
CA VAL A 179 -3.38 -2.62 4.60
C VAL A 179 -2.88 -2.66 3.17
N GLU A 180 -1.89 -3.51 2.92
CA GLU A 180 -1.32 -3.73 1.60
C GLU A 180 -2.14 -4.80 0.87
N PHE A 181 -2.85 -4.37 -0.17
CA PHE A 181 -3.62 -5.23 -1.05
C PHE A 181 -2.75 -5.67 -2.22
N VAL A 182 -2.46 -6.97 -2.33
CA VAL A 182 -1.63 -7.49 -3.42
C VAL A 182 -2.50 -7.67 -4.65
N CYS A 183 -2.09 -7.07 -5.77
CA CYS A 183 -2.82 -7.22 -7.03
C CYS A 183 -2.57 -8.62 -7.60
N ALA A 184 -3.65 -9.36 -7.89
CA ALA A 184 -3.53 -10.72 -8.44
C ALA A 184 -2.89 -10.71 -9.84
N ASP A 185 -2.26 -11.85 -10.20
CA ASP A 185 -1.53 -12.04 -11.46
C ASP A 185 -2.31 -11.60 -12.72
N PRO A 186 -1.59 -11.11 -13.77
CA PRO A 186 -0.13 -11.17 -13.94
C PRO A 186 0.59 -9.88 -13.52
N SER A 187 1.72 -10.02 -12.84
CA SER A 187 2.66 -8.94 -12.53
C SER A 187 3.96 -8.98 -13.34
N SER A 188 3.97 -9.71 -14.46
CA SER A 188 5.12 -9.80 -15.37
C SER A 188 4.75 -9.54 -16.84
N ILE A 189 5.69 -8.97 -17.59
CA ILE A 189 5.56 -8.73 -19.03
C ILE A 189 6.85 -9.14 -19.74
N THR A 190 6.75 -10.08 -20.68
CA THR A 190 7.86 -10.44 -21.56
C THR A 190 7.78 -9.67 -22.89
N ALA A 191 8.88 -9.05 -23.30
CA ALA A 191 9.03 -8.45 -24.62
C ALA A 191 10.47 -8.58 -25.14
N SER A 192 10.70 -8.24 -26.40
CA SER A 192 12.03 -8.37 -27.04
C SER A 192 12.58 -7.02 -27.47
N PHE A 193 13.90 -6.93 -27.61
CA PHE A 193 14.55 -5.83 -28.31
C PHE A 193 14.37 -5.92 -29.83
N ASP A 194 14.53 -4.79 -30.50
CA ASP A 194 14.63 -4.64 -31.93
C ASP A 194 15.98 -5.17 -32.46
N GLY A 195 16.16 -5.15 -33.78
CA GLY A 195 17.33 -5.72 -34.44
C GLY A 195 18.64 -4.92 -34.32
N THR A 196 18.64 -3.78 -33.63
CA THR A 196 19.79 -2.86 -33.57
C THR A 196 20.78 -3.31 -32.49
N PRO A 197 22.05 -3.59 -32.83
CA PRO A 197 23.08 -3.86 -31.84
C PRO A 197 23.34 -2.66 -30.95
N ILE A 198 23.70 -2.90 -29.68
CA ILE A 198 23.97 -1.84 -28.70
C ILE A 198 25.46 -1.88 -28.34
N PRO A 199 26.27 -0.92 -28.80
CA PRO A 199 27.69 -0.87 -28.48
C PRO A 199 27.96 -0.72 -26.98
N ALA A 200 29.13 -1.17 -26.54
CA ALA A 200 29.63 -0.88 -25.20
C ALA A 200 29.76 0.64 -24.96
N GLY A 201 29.61 1.08 -23.71
CA GLY A 201 29.64 2.48 -23.30
C GLY A 201 28.31 3.22 -23.48
N ARG A 202 27.24 2.52 -23.89
CA ARG A 202 25.88 3.05 -23.92
C ARG A 202 25.14 2.71 -22.63
N THR A 203 24.01 3.37 -22.40
CA THR A 203 23.09 3.01 -21.32
C THR A 203 21.72 2.69 -21.89
N ILE A 204 21.12 1.60 -21.42
CA ILE A 204 19.71 1.31 -21.67
C ILE A 204 18.89 1.89 -20.53
N TRP A 205 17.97 2.79 -20.86
CA TRP A 205 16.96 3.28 -19.94
C TRP A 205 15.74 2.38 -20.01
N PHE A 206 15.59 1.53 -19.01
CA PHE A 206 14.37 0.77 -18.79
C PHE A 206 13.38 1.65 -18.03
N ASN A 207 12.15 1.76 -18.54
CA ASN A 207 11.10 2.51 -17.86
C ASN A 207 9.77 1.77 -17.96
N SER A 208 8.90 2.03 -16.99
CA SER A 208 7.56 1.48 -16.94
C SER A 208 6.56 2.56 -16.59
N VAL A 209 5.34 2.35 -17.06
CA VAL A 209 4.22 3.26 -16.86
C VAL A 209 2.98 2.47 -16.50
N LEU A 210 2.06 3.12 -15.80
CA LEU A 210 0.82 2.50 -15.36
C LEU A 210 -0.42 3.40 -15.60
N LYS A 211 -1.57 2.75 -15.58
CA LYS A 211 -2.91 3.33 -15.45
C LYS A 211 -3.66 2.57 -14.38
N VAL A 212 -4.37 3.30 -13.53
CA VAL A 212 -5.23 2.73 -12.49
C VAL A 212 -6.71 2.89 -12.83
N SER A 213 -7.50 1.94 -12.39
CA SER A 213 -8.97 2.00 -12.43
C SER A 213 -9.53 1.56 -11.07
N GLY A 214 -10.74 1.98 -10.74
CA GLY A 214 -11.34 1.73 -9.43
C GLY A 214 -10.99 2.77 -8.36
N LEU A 215 -10.31 3.86 -8.73
CA LEU A 215 -10.10 5.02 -7.87
C LEU A 215 -11.43 5.67 -7.48
N LYS A 216 -11.51 6.19 -6.25
CA LYS A 216 -12.75 6.68 -5.66
C LYS A 216 -12.60 8.11 -5.16
N SER A 217 -12.72 8.38 -3.85
CA SER A 217 -12.67 9.75 -3.31
C SER A 217 -11.46 10.05 -2.42
N ALA A 218 -10.72 9.03 -1.97
CA ALA A 218 -9.50 9.18 -1.19
C ALA A 218 -8.26 8.98 -2.07
N PRO A 219 -7.09 9.56 -1.71
CA PRO A 219 -5.84 9.20 -2.35
C PRO A 219 -5.58 7.70 -2.31
N VAL A 220 -4.89 7.19 -3.33
CA VAL A 220 -4.51 5.78 -3.46
C VAL A 220 -3.05 5.71 -3.88
N THR A 221 -2.27 4.90 -3.18
CA THR A 221 -0.88 4.60 -3.48
C THR A 221 -0.76 3.20 -4.06
N ILE A 222 -0.02 3.11 -5.16
CA ILE A 222 0.37 1.85 -5.80
C ILE A 222 1.88 1.69 -5.65
N GLN A 223 2.32 0.55 -5.16
CA GLN A 223 3.72 0.20 -5.04
C GLN A 223 4.12 -0.86 -6.07
N PHE A 224 5.37 -0.80 -6.54
CA PHE A 224 6.03 -1.87 -7.28
C PHE A 224 7.27 -2.29 -6.52
N GLN A 225 7.29 -3.52 -6.02
CA GLN A 225 8.38 -4.05 -5.20
C GLN A 225 9.04 -5.26 -5.86
N ASP A 226 10.28 -5.56 -5.44
CA ASP A 226 11.06 -6.72 -5.89
C ASP A 226 11.23 -6.74 -7.42
N VAL A 227 11.42 -5.56 -8.01
CA VAL A 227 11.32 -5.37 -9.45
C VAL A 227 12.60 -5.81 -10.15
N THR A 228 12.48 -6.68 -11.16
CA THR A 228 13.61 -7.24 -11.89
C THR A 228 13.34 -7.35 -13.39
N ILE A 229 14.41 -7.24 -14.18
CA ILE A 229 14.40 -7.51 -15.62
C ILE A 229 15.44 -8.57 -15.93
N GLN A 230 15.04 -9.64 -16.61
CA GLN A 230 15.94 -10.71 -17.02
C GLN A 230 15.70 -11.12 -18.48
N SER A 231 16.77 -11.22 -19.28
CA SER A 231 16.72 -11.85 -20.60
C SER A 231 16.88 -13.36 -20.50
N ALA A 232 16.24 -14.10 -21.40
CA ALA A 232 16.28 -15.57 -21.40
C ALA A 232 17.70 -16.15 -21.64
N ASP A 233 18.59 -15.39 -22.27
CA ASP A 233 19.99 -15.75 -22.51
C ASP A 233 20.94 -15.34 -21.35
N GLY A 234 20.41 -14.69 -20.31
CA GLY A 234 21.17 -14.22 -19.15
C GLY A 234 22.09 -13.03 -19.41
N GLN A 235 22.10 -12.44 -20.61
CA GLN A 235 22.95 -11.29 -20.94
C GLN A 235 22.51 -10.01 -20.22
N ILE A 236 21.22 -9.91 -19.89
CA ILE A 236 20.63 -8.78 -19.19
C ILE A 236 19.99 -9.29 -17.91
N SER A 237 20.48 -8.77 -16.77
CA SER A 237 19.87 -8.95 -15.46
C SER A 237 19.97 -7.61 -14.73
N VAL A 238 18.83 -6.97 -14.48
CA VAL A 238 18.76 -5.63 -13.92
C VAL A 238 17.88 -5.65 -12.68
N PRO A 239 18.41 -5.35 -11.48
CA PRO A 239 17.58 -4.95 -10.36
C PRO A 239 17.01 -3.56 -10.67
N VAL A 240 15.70 -3.43 -10.61
CA VAL A 240 15.01 -2.16 -10.85
C VAL A 240 14.64 -1.58 -9.49
N PRO A 241 14.84 -0.27 -9.25
CA PRO A 241 14.39 0.35 -8.01
C PRO A 241 12.89 0.16 -7.79
N ASP A 242 12.52 -0.07 -6.55
CA ASP A 242 11.12 -0.06 -6.14
C ASP A 242 10.51 1.33 -6.33
N ALA A 243 9.19 1.37 -6.40
CA ALA A 243 8.47 2.61 -6.65
C ALA A 243 7.14 2.72 -5.92
N GLU A 244 6.75 3.95 -5.64
CA GLU A 244 5.44 4.33 -5.14
C GLU A 244 4.81 5.38 -6.06
N VAL A 245 3.53 5.19 -6.38
CA VAL A 245 2.73 6.13 -7.17
C VAL A 245 1.46 6.46 -6.42
N THR A 246 1.38 7.69 -5.90
CA THR A 246 0.18 8.20 -5.23
C THR A 246 -0.69 8.98 -6.20
N PHE A 247 -1.89 8.48 -6.44
CA PHE A 247 -2.96 9.21 -7.10
C PHE A 247 -3.74 9.99 -6.05
N SER A 248 -3.99 11.29 -6.28
CA SER A 248 -4.73 12.13 -5.33
C SER A 248 -5.78 13.01 -6.01
N PRO A 249 -6.98 13.17 -5.43
CA PRO A 249 -8.01 14.07 -5.94
C PRO A 249 -7.73 15.56 -5.65
N THR A 250 -6.81 15.86 -4.73
CA THR A 250 -6.45 17.25 -4.37
C THR A 250 -5.22 17.75 -5.12
N GLU A 251 -4.46 16.85 -5.73
CA GLU A 251 -3.27 17.22 -6.50
C GLU A 251 -3.67 17.78 -7.85
N THR A 252 -2.96 18.83 -8.26
CA THR A 252 -3.21 19.51 -9.55
C THR A 252 -2.02 19.39 -10.50
N THR A 253 -0.85 19.01 -9.97
CA THR A 253 0.37 18.83 -10.75
C THR A 253 1.05 17.53 -10.32
N ALA A 254 1.41 16.70 -11.29
CA ALA A 254 2.19 15.50 -11.13
C ALA A 254 3.68 15.81 -11.03
N SER A 255 4.37 15.01 -10.22
CA SER A 255 5.81 15.06 -9.99
C SER A 255 6.37 13.65 -9.83
N THR A 256 7.66 13.47 -10.09
CA THR A 256 8.38 12.24 -9.75
C THR A 256 9.79 12.59 -9.32
N THR A 257 10.28 11.90 -8.29
CA THR A 257 11.64 12.08 -7.76
C THR A 257 12.25 10.73 -7.43
N PHE A 258 13.59 10.67 -7.43
CA PHE A 258 14.33 9.49 -7.04
C PHE A 258 15.13 9.74 -5.76
N THR A 259 14.87 8.94 -4.72
CA THR A 259 15.57 9.01 -3.42
C THR A 259 15.97 7.61 -2.95
N GLY A 260 16.50 6.79 -3.86
CA GLY A 260 16.73 5.35 -3.66
C GLY A 260 15.56 4.48 -4.15
N THR A 261 14.35 5.03 -4.10
CA THR A 261 13.14 4.52 -4.75
C THR A 261 12.52 5.63 -5.61
N TRP A 262 11.69 5.26 -6.57
CA TRP A 262 10.89 6.24 -7.32
C TRP A 262 9.65 6.62 -6.52
N VAL A 263 9.40 7.92 -6.37
CA VAL A 263 8.20 8.45 -5.72
C VAL A 263 7.51 9.36 -6.72
N THR A 264 6.31 8.98 -7.14
CA THR A 264 5.50 9.72 -8.12
C THR A 264 4.17 10.11 -7.50
N THR A 265 3.77 11.36 -7.69
CA THR A 265 2.44 11.84 -7.31
C THR A 265 1.70 12.29 -8.57
N ALA A 266 0.42 11.96 -8.71
CA ALA A 266 -0.40 12.34 -9.86
C ALA A 266 -1.84 12.73 -9.47
N PRO A 267 -2.42 13.77 -10.12
CA PRO A 267 -3.85 14.03 -10.08
C PRO A 267 -4.70 12.85 -10.57
N PHE A 268 -5.95 12.79 -10.10
CA PHE A 268 -6.94 11.86 -10.63
C PHE A 268 -7.32 12.17 -12.08
N GLY A 269 -7.59 11.10 -12.85
CA GLY A 269 -8.26 11.21 -14.15
C GLY A 269 -7.43 11.85 -15.26
N LEU A 270 -6.11 11.96 -15.11
CA LEU A 270 -5.25 12.43 -16.19
C LEU A 270 -5.34 11.51 -17.41
N PRO A 271 -5.28 12.06 -18.64
CA PRO A 271 -5.17 11.27 -19.85
C PRO A 271 -3.79 10.61 -19.95
N GLY A 272 -3.73 9.44 -20.61
CA GLY A 272 -2.48 8.72 -20.82
C GLY A 272 -1.99 8.00 -19.57
N ASN A 273 -0.69 7.71 -19.53
CA ASN A 273 -0.05 6.92 -18.48
C ASN A 273 0.68 7.79 -17.45
N THR A 274 0.90 7.22 -16.27
CA THR A 274 1.75 7.76 -15.20
C THR A 274 3.03 6.93 -15.11
N PHE A 275 4.17 7.55 -14.90
CA PHE A 275 5.45 6.88 -14.69
C PHE A 275 5.39 6.00 -13.43
N PHE A 276 5.85 4.75 -13.56
CA PHE A 276 5.84 3.79 -12.46
C PHE A 276 7.23 3.67 -11.84
N THR A 277 8.17 3.05 -12.56
CA THR A 277 9.57 2.92 -12.16
C THR A 277 10.49 2.87 -13.38
N GLY A 278 11.80 3.01 -13.17
CA GLY A 278 12.81 2.81 -14.20
C GLY A 278 14.21 2.56 -13.65
N ALA A 279 15.07 2.00 -14.51
CA ALA A 279 16.45 1.66 -14.17
C ALA A 279 17.39 1.97 -15.34
N ALA A 280 18.60 2.43 -14.99
CA ALA A 280 19.70 2.57 -15.93
C ALA A 280 20.51 1.27 -15.98
N PHE A 281 20.73 0.73 -17.18
CA PHE A 281 21.61 -0.42 -17.38
C PHE A 281 22.81 -0.03 -18.26
N PRO A 282 24.01 0.14 -17.67
CA PRO A 282 25.23 0.40 -18.42
C PRO A 282 25.64 -0.82 -19.24
N VAL A 283 25.79 -0.64 -20.55
CA VAL A 283 26.26 -1.69 -21.46
C VAL A 283 27.78 -1.69 -21.44
N THR A 284 28.38 -2.58 -20.65
CA THR A 284 29.85 -2.70 -20.52
C THR A 284 30.46 -3.57 -21.62
N THR A 285 29.70 -4.54 -22.12
CA THR A 285 30.05 -5.38 -23.28
C THR A 285 28.98 -5.20 -24.34
N ALA A 286 29.39 -5.08 -25.61
CA ALA A 286 28.46 -4.85 -26.70
C ALA A 286 27.40 -5.97 -26.76
N LEU A 287 26.13 -5.56 -26.84
CA LEU A 287 25.01 -6.49 -26.96
C LEU A 287 24.65 -6.68 -28.44
N PRO A 288 24.41 -7.92 -28.88
CA PRO A 288 23.91 -8.16 -30.22
C PRO A 288 22.51 -7.56 -30.37
N GLY A 289 22.14 -7.24 -31.62
CA GLY A 289 20.77 -6.85 -31.92
C GLY A 289 19.81 -8.01 -31.71
N GLY A 290 18.58 -7.71 -31.31
CA GLY A 290 17.50 -8.68 -31.27
C GLY A 290 17.42 -9.55 -30.02
N ILE A 291 17.93 -9.09 -28.87
CA ILE A 291 17.77 -9.81 -27.57
C ILE A 291 16.29 -10.17 -27.36
N LYS A 292 16.02 -11.47 -27.13
CA LYS A 292 14.66 -12.00 -27.03
C LYS A 292 14.27 -12.28 -25.60
N ASN A 293 12.96 -12.26 -25.35
CA ASN A 293 12.35 -12.72 -24.12
C ASN A 293 12.92 -12.05 -22.86
N LEU A 294 13.01 -10.72 -22.87
CA LEU A 294 13.24 -9.94 -21.67
C LEU A 294 11.95 -9.92 -20.86
N THR A 295 12.00 -10.44 -19.65
CA THR A 295 10.87 -10.47 -18.73
C THR A 295 11.09 -9.44 -17.64
N TRP A 296 10.17 -8.49 -17.56
CA TRP A 296 10.08 -7.54 -16.44
C TRP A 296 9.04 -8.09 -15.47
N SER A 297 9.41 -8.25 -14.19
CA SER A 297 8.54 -8.79 -13.14
C SER A 297 8.74 -8.07 -11.82
N GLY A 298 7.74 -8.15 -10.95
CA GLY A 298 7.79 -7.71 -9.55
C GLY A 298 6.45 -7.95 -8.85
N ARG A 299 6.23 -7.31 -7.71
CA ARG A 299 4.96 -7.36 -6.94
C ARG A 299 4.27 -6.00 -6.98
N ILE A 300 3.02 -5.98 -7.41
CA ILE A 300 2.22 -4.75 -7.43
C ILE A 300 1.27 -4.77 -6.23
N ILE A 301 1.32 -3.71 -5.43
CA ILE A 301 0.60 -3.58 -4.16
C ILE A 301 -0.18 -2.27 -4.17
N SER A 302 -1.34 -2.22 -3.54
CA SER A 302 -2.11 -1.00 -3.33
C SER A 302 -2.44 -0.80 -1.85
N ASP A 303 -2.53 0.45 -1.40
CA ASP A 303 -3.09 0.80 -0.09
C ASP A 303 -4.64 0.84 -0.07
N ALA A 304 -5.29 0.58 -1.22
CA ALA A 304 -6.74 0.59 -1.36
C ALA A 304 -7.26 -0.65 -2.12
N PRO A 305 -8.38 -1.27 -1.67
CA PRO A 305 -8.91 -2.45 -2.33
C PRO A 305 -9.74 -2.09 -3.57
N GLY A 306 -9.88 -3.05 -4.48
CA GLY A 306 -10.72 -2.91 -5.68
C GLY A 306 -10.10 -2.03 -6.78
N VAL A 307 -8.84 -1.64 -6.61
CA VAL A 307 -8.04 -0.98 -7.64
C VAL A 307 -7.50 -2.04 -8.59
N ALA A 308 -7.46 -1.73 -9.89
CA ALA A 308 -6.80 -2.57 -10.88
C ALA A 308 -5.78 -1.76 -11.65
N VAL A 309 -4.60 -2.35 -11.89
CA VAL A 309 -3.46 -1.72 -12.54
C VAL A 309 -3.30 -2.27 -13.95
N GLN A 310 -3.19 -1.37 -14.93
CA GLN A 310 -2.69 -1.69 -16.26
C GLN A 310 -1.30 -1.10 -16.39
N TRP A 311 -0.33 -1.89 -16.80
CA TRP A 311 1.04 -1.40 -16.92
C TRP A 311 1.73 -1.90 -18.17
N GLN A 312 2.77 -1.16 -18.55
CA GLN A 312 3.60 -1.38 -19.72
C GLN A 312 5.04 -1.00 -19.38
N TRP A 313 5.98 -1.50 -20.16
CA TRP A 313 7.38 -1.09 -20.06
C TRP A 313 7.98 -0.82 -21.43
N ALA A 314 9.00 0.03 -21.46
CA ALA A 314 9.77 0.37 -22.64
C ALA A 314 11.28 0.43 -22.32
N ALA A 315 12.09 0.48 -23.38
CA ALA A 315 13.52 0.63 -23.26
C ALA A 315 14.08 1.51 -24.39
N ALA A 316 14.82 2.55 -24.04
CA ALA A 316 15.54 3.42 -24.97
C ALA A 316 17.05 3.38 -24.70
N VAL A 317 17.85 3.60 -25.73
CA VAL A 317 19.32 3.63 -25.59
C VAL A 317 19.78 5.07 -25.61
N TYR A 318 20.68 5.40 -24.69
CA TYR A 318 21.31 6.70 -24.57
C TYR A 318 22.82 6.60 -24.76
N SER A 319 23.36 7.62 -25.43
CA SER A 319 24.81 7.78 -25.62
C SER A 319 25.56 8.12 -24.34
N SER A 320 24.91 8.81 -23.42
CA SER A 320 25.29 9.03 -22.03
C SER A 320 23.99 9.29 -21.25
N PHE A 321 23.92 8.88 -19.98
CA PHE A 321 22.65 8.81 -19.25
C PHE A 321 22.59 9.61 -17.95
N GLY A 322 23.69 9.81 -17.22
CA GLY A 322 23.65 10.49 -15.93
C GLY A 322 23.01 9.67 -14.81
N ASP A 323 22.98 10.24 -13.60
CA ASP A 323 22.43 9.60 -12.41
C ASP A 323 20.90 9.77 -12.35
N LEU A 324 20.20 8.78 -11.78
CA LEU A 324 18.73 8.70 -11.81
C LEU A 324 18.02 9.93 -11.21
N ASP A 325 18.60 10.53 -10.18
CA ASP A 325 18.11 11.73 -9.50
C ASP A 325 18.31 13.03 -10.32
N SER A 326 19.16 13.00 -11.35
CA SER A 326 19.47 14.14 -12.21
C SER A 326 18.70 14.15 -13.54
N LEU A 327 17.95 13.08 -13.85
CA LEU A 327 17.35 12.87 -15.17
C LEU A 327 16.19 13.82 -15.49
N GLY A 328 15.47 14.29 -14.46
CA GLY A 328 14.22 15.01 -14.65
C GLY A 328 13.18 14.16 -15.37
N VAL A 329 12.85 12.99 -14.82
CA VAL A 329 11.92 12.07 -15.49
C VAL A 329 10.52 12.69 -15.57
N LYS A 330 9.89 12.66 -16.74
CA LYS A 330 8.52 13.14 -16.92
C LYS A 330 7.53 12.21 -16.20
N PRO A 331 6.69 12.70 -15.26
CA PRO A 331 5.84 11.83 -14.45
C PRO A 331 4.56 11.34 -15.13
N VAL A 332 4.04 12.05 -16.13
CA VAL A 332 2.76 11.73 -16.79
C VAL A 332 2.79 12.05 -18.28
N ASP A 333 1.98 11.35 -19.07
CA ASP A 333 1.81 11.62 -20.50
C ASP A 333 1.14 12.99 -20.74
N ASP A 334 0.25 13.41 -19.84
CA ASP A 334 -0.45 14.69 -19.94
C ASP A 334 0.54 15.86 -20.11
N ASN A 335 0.29 16.68 -21.13
CA ASN A 335 1.18 17.75 -21.56
C ASN A 335 1.01 19.07 -20.79
N LYS A 336 0.18 19.08 -19.74
CA LYS A 336 -0.16 20.24 -18.92
C LYS A 336 -0.07 19.97 -17.44
N ALA A 337 -0.12 18.71 -17.00
CA ALA A 337 -0.24 18.36 -15.60
C ALA A 337 1.11 18.12 -14.89
N SER A 338 2.27 18.41 -15.48
CA SER A 338 3.57 18.31 -14.79
C SER A 338 4.46 19.53 -15.03
N LEU A 339 5.67 19.59 -14.46
CA LEU A 339 6.67 20.61 -14.83
C LEU A 339 6.94 20.64 -16.35
N TYR A 340 6.88 19.48 -16.99
CA TYR A 340 7.17 19.29 -18.40
C TYR A 340 5.90 19.48 -19.25
N LYS A 341 5.77 20.68 -19.83
CA LYS A 341 4.61 21.08 -20.64
C LYS A 341 4.79 20.70 -22.12
N ASN A 342 5.06 19.43 -22.39
CA ASN A 342 5.37 18.90 -23.72
C ASN A 342 4.59 17.60 -24.01
N SER A 343 4.68 17.09 -25.24
CA SER A 343 4.01 15.85 -25.67
C SER A 343 4.84 14.58 -25.48
N ASP A 344 5.95 14.64 -24.74
CA ASP A 344 6.80 13.48 -24.52
C ASP A 344 6.08 12.47 -23.60
N HIS A 345 6.44 11.20 -23.69
CA HIS A 345 5.79 10.19 -22.85
C HIS A 345 6.25 10.25 -21.39
N ALA A 346 5.40 9.79 -20.47
CA ALA A 346 5.79 9.48 -19.10
C ALA A 346 6.99 8.53 -19.09
N GLY A 347 7.96 8.79 -18.23
CA GLY A 347 9.24 8.10 -18.19
C GLY A 347 10.34 8.72 -19.04
N THR A 348 10.07 9.82 -19.76
CA THR A 348 11.10 10.53 -20.54
C THR A 348 12.13 11.19 -19.62
N PRO A 349 13.44 10.90 -19.76
CA PRO A 349 14.53 11.60 -19.09
C PRO A 349 14.77 13.00 -19.69
N GLU A 350 14.02 14.01 -19.23
CA GLU A 350 13.89 15.32 -19.89
C GLU A 350 15.22 16.07 -20.07
N ASN A 351 16.16 15.88 -19.13
CA ASN A 351 17.46 16.56 -19.12
C ASN A 351 18.49 15.97 -20.11
N VAL A 352 18.24 14.75 -20.61
CA VAL A 352 19.17 14.02 -21.49
C VAL A 352 18.53 13.56 -22.81
N ARG A 353 17.32 14.00 -23.13
CA ARG A 353 16.57 13.63 -24.37
C ARG A 353 17.41 13.68 -25.64
N GLN A 354 18.25 14.70 -25.79
CA GLN A 354 19.15 14.91 -26.93
C GLN A 354 20.19 13.80 -27.13
N LEU A 355 20.39 12.95 -26.13
CA LEU A 355 21.38 11.88 -26.12
C LEU A 355 20.81 10.52 -26.53
N VAL A 356 19.50 10.45 -26.84
CA VAL A 356 18.85 9.21 -27.26
C VAL A 356 19.38 8.76 -28.63
N VAL A 357 19.62 7.46 -28.75
CA VAL A 357 20.08 6.79 -29.97
C VAL A 357 19.22 5.55 -30.23
N SER A 358 19.31 4.99 -31.43
CA SER A 358 18.60 3.76 -31.77
C SER A 358 19.12 2.57 -30.97
N GLY A 359 18.22 1.69 -30.53
CA GLY A 359 18.54 0.44 -29.86
C GLY A 359 17.48 0.02 -28.83
N ALA A 360 17.65 -1.18 -28.30
CA ALA A 360 16.73 -1.81 -27.35
C ALA A 360 15.31 -1.90 -27.92
N ARG A 361 14.38 -1.05 -27.51
CA ARG A 361 13.02 -0.98 -28.07
C ARG A 361 12.76 0.37 -28.76
N GLY A 362 13.79 1.18 -28.97
CA GLY A 362 13.68 2.57 -29.40
C GLY A 362 14.37 2.83 -30.74
N GLY A 363 13.72 3.64 -31.59
CA GLY A 363 14.30 4.09 -32.86
C GLY A 363 15.28 5.25 -32.74
N GLY A 364 15.53 5.78 -31.55
CA GLY A 364 16.21 7.06 -31.36
C GLY A 364 15.34 8.26 -31.76
N GLY A 365 15.96 9.43 -31.98
CA GLY A 365 15.25 10.64 -32.40
C GLY A 365 14.31 11.16 -31.30
N SER A 366 13.00 11.14 -31.54
CA SER A 366 11.98 11.54 -30.55
C SER A 366 11.47 10.37 -29.68
N ASN A 367 12.02 9.16 -29.85
CA ASN A 367 11.60 7.97 -29.11
C ASN A 367 12.35 7.84 -27.77
N PHE A 368 12.16 8.81 -26.87
CA PHE A 368 12.93 8.96 -25.64
C PHE A 368 12.72 7.84 -24.60
N THR A 369 11.56 7.22 -24.58
CA THR A 369 11.25 6.10 -23.67
C THR A 369 11.44 4.73 -24.32
N GLY A 370 11.48 4.68 -25.65
CA GLY A 370 11.35 3.44 -26.42
C GLY A 370 9.88 3.09 -26.66
N SER A 371 9.65 2.08 -27.49
CA SER A 371 8.30 1.59 -27.76
C SER A 371 7.81 0.68 -26.62
N TYR A 372 6.60 0.98 -26.11
CA TYR A 372 5.97 0.19 -25.07
C TYR A 372 5.80 -1.28 -25.47
N SER A 373 5.90 -2.16 -24.47
CA SER A 373 5.47 -3.55 -24.54
C SER A 373 3.95 -3.64 -24.67
N GLY A 374 3.44 -4.86 -24.83
CA GLY A 374 2.01 -5.12 -24.66
C GLY A 374 1.54 -4.72 -23.27
N THR A 375 0.27 -4.32 -23.14
CA THR A 375 -0.33 -3.99 -21.84
C THR A 375 -0.68 -5.26 -21.09
N VAL A 376 -0.29 -5.34 -19.82
CA VAL A 376 -0.85 -6.31 -18.87
C VAL A 376 -1.75 -5.59 -17.90
N LYS A 377 -2.90 -6.22 -17.62
CA LYS A 377 -3.85 -5.80 -16.59
C LYS A 377 -3.80 -6.80 -15.45
N THR A 378 -3.49 -6.34 -14.24
CA THR A 378 -3.56 -7.17 -13.04
C THR A 378 -5.01 -7.52 -12.73
N GLY A 379 -5.22 -8.56 -11.92
CA GLY A 379 -6.46 -8.67 -11.16
C GLY A 379 -6.65 -7.48 -10.22
N VAL A 380 -7.85 -7.37 -9.63
CA VAL A 380 -8.10 -6.35 -8.59
C VAL A 380 -7.19 -6.62 -7.39
N CYS A 381 -6.65 -5.56 -6.79
CA CYS A 381 -5.91 -5.63 -5.55
C CYS A 381 -6.90 -5.86 -4.41
N GLN A 382 -6.67 -6.91 -3.62
CA GLN A 382 -7.58 -7.40 -2.59
C GLN A 382 -6.84 -8.06 -1.43
#